data_AF-A0A2E5E910-F1
#
_entry.id   AF-A0A2E5E910-F1
#
_cell.length_a   1.000
_cell.length_b   1.000
_cell.length_c   1.000
_cell.angle_alpha   90.00
_cell.angle_beta   90.00
_cell.angle_gamma   90.00
#
_symmetry.space_group_name_H-M   'P 1'
#
loop_
_entity.id
_entity.type
_entity.pdbx_description
1 polymer ?
#
loop_
_entity_poly.entity_id
_entity_poly.type
_entity_poly.pdbx_seq_one_letter_code
_entity_poly.pdbx_strand_id
1 'polypeptide(L)'
;MGQVALGFRSLLVRAAVFFIMAALLAWALGGTLWPRAVGVFVDAAAFQGESWAWRAEVDESPKPSGKPSRPPLAFQLWFRIKGSDVYERFEPFAAVGTFTDRLPLIVAGDELIVAGYHYNQEQWQMYRINARKDLGEPVSYPDRLAIVEAWSGLADSKSP
;
A
#
# COMPACT_ATOMS: atom_id res chain seq x y z
N MET A 1 -49.98 12.22 43.44
CA MET A 1 -48.53 11.92 43.40
C MET A 1 -48.14 10.87 42.35
N GLY A 2 -49.01 9.93 41.93
CA GLY A 2 -48.64 8.85 40.98
C GLY A 2 -48.45 9.25 39.49
N GLN A 3 -48.96 10.40 39.06
CA GLN A 3 -48.89 10.84 37.66
C GLN A 3 -47.49 11.34 37.25
N VAL A 4 -46.74 11.92 38.19
CA VAL A 4 -45.35 12.38 37.96
C VAL A 4 -44.40 11.20 37.76
N ALA A 5 -44.62 10.10 38.50
CA ALA A 5 -43.82 8.88 38.37
C ALA A 5 -43.99 8.19 36.99
N LEU A 6 -45.21 8.21 36.44
CA LEU A 6 -45.51 7.72 35.09
C LEU A 6 -44.89 8.61 33.99
N GLY A 7 -44.96 9.94 34.15
CA GLY A 7 -44.32 10.90 33.25
C GLY A 7 -42.80 10.73 33.19
N PHE A 8 -42.15 10.60 34.35
CA PHE A 8 -40.70 10.44 34.45
C PHE A 8 -40.20 9.13 33.82
N ARG A 9 -40.93 8.02 33.98
CA ARG A 9 -40.59 6.74 33.34
C ARG A 9 -40.65 6.83 31.82
N SER A 10 -41.67 7.51 31.28
CA SER A 10 -41.78 7.71 29.82
C SER A 10 -40.65 8.58 29.25
N LEU A 11 -40.19 9.56 30.03
CA LEU A 11 -39.13 10.48 29.66
C LEU A 11 -37.76 9.78 29.66
N LEU A 12 -37.49 8.95 30.67
CA LEU A 12 -36.30 8.08 30.73
C LEU A 12 -36.22 7.12 29.55
N VAL A 13 -37.33 6.46 29.20
CA VAL A 13 -37.36 5.54 28.05
C VAL A 13 -37.09 6.28 26.74
N ARG A 14 -37.71 7.45 26.53
CA ARG A 14 -37.47 8.25 25.33
C ARG A 14 -36.03 8.75 25.25
N ALA A 15 -35.46 9.20 26.36
CA ALA A 15 -34.06 9.62 26.42
C ALA A 15 -33.13 8.45 26.08
N ALA A 16 -33.34 7.27 26.68
CA ALA A 16 -32.55 6.07 26.39
C ALA A 16 -32.61 5.69 24.90
N VAL A 17 -33.79 5.69 24.29
CA VAL A 17 -33.96 5.43 22.85
C VAL A 17 -33.23 6.47 22.00
N PHE A 18 -33.32 7.76 22.36
CA PHE A 18 -32.60 8.82 21.65
C PHE A 18 -31.08 8.60 21.69
N PHE A 19 -30.51 8.28 22.85
CA PHE A 19 -29.07 8.00 22.99
C PHE A 19 -28.65 6.74 22.21
N ILE A 20 -29.47 5.68 22.21
CA ILE A 20 -29.19 4.47 21.43
C ILE A 20 -29.18 4.80 19.93
N MET A 21 -30.20 5.52 19.44
CA MET A 21 -30.26 5.91 18.03
C MET A 21 -29.10 6.84 17.64
N ALA A 22 -28.75 7.79 18.49
CA ALA A 22 -27.60 8.68 18.27
C ALA A 22 -26.27 7.91 18.25
N ALA A 23 -26.07 6.95 19.16
CA ALA A 23 -24.89 6.11 19.20
C ALA A 23 -24.79 5.21 17.96
N LEU A 24 -25.92 4.62 17.51
CA LEU A 24 -25.98 3.84 16.28
C LEU A 24 -25.67 4.69 15.04
N LEU A 25 -26.20 5.93 14.98
CA LEU A 25 -25.89 6.86 13.91
C LEU A 25 -24.42 7.27 13.90
N ALA A 26 -23.87 7.60 15.07
CA ALA A 26 -22.47 7.96 15.22
C ALA A 26 -21.54 6.79 14.87
N TRP A 27 -21.93 5.56 15.21
CA TRP A 27 -21.19 4.36 14.85
C TRP A 27 -21.29 4.05 13.35
N ALA A 28 -22.48 4.18 12.76
CA ALA A 28 -22.68 3.99 11.32
C ALA A 28 -21.92 5.04 10.49
N LEU A 29 -22.03 6.32 10.87
CA LEU A 29 -21.32 7.42 10.22
C LEU A 29 -19.81 7.32 10.48
N GLY A 30 -19.41 7.03 11.70
CA GLY A 30 -18.01 6.81 12.08
C GLY A 30 -17.40 5.70 11.24
N GLY A 31 -17.98 4.50 11.22
CA GLY A 31 -17.46 3.35 10.46
C GLY A 31 -17.29 3.61 8.95
N THR A 32 -18.06 4.54 8.37
CA THR A 32 -17.97 4.96 6.96
C THR A 32 -17.03 6.14 6.69
N LEU A 33 -16.70 6.96 7.70
CA LEU A 33 -15.90 8.18 7.55
C LEU A 33 -14.38 7.95 7.65
N TRP A 34 -13.94 6.72 7.95
CA TRP A 34 -12.53 6.35 7.90
C TRP A 34 -12.24 5.64 6.57
N PRO A 35 -11.71 6.35 5.55
CA PRO A 35 -11.23 5.69 4.35
C PRO A 35 -10.14 4.71 4.77
N ARG A 36 -10.36 3.42 4.51
CA ARG A 36 -9.31 2.42 4.69
C ARG A 36 -8.34 2.55 3.54
N ALA A 37 -7.07 2.27 3.79
CA ALA A 37 -6.11 2.10 2.71
C ALA A 37 -6.62 1.03 1.74
N VAL A 38 -6.79 1.40 0.48
CA VAL A 38 -7.18 0.49 -0.60
C VAL A 38 -5.95 0.25 -1.45
N GLY A 39 -5.69 -1.00 -1.83
CA GLY A 39 -4.60 -1.29 -2.72
C GLY A 39 -4.90 -2.38 -3.73
N VAL A 40 -4.26 -2.26 -4.89
CA VAL A 40 -4.43 -3.14 -6.04
C VAL A 40 -3.07 -3.67 -6.49
N PHE A 41 -3.01 -4.95 -6.86
CA PHE A 41 -1.82 -5.54 -7.46
C PHE A 41 -1.72 -5.17 -8.93
N VAL A 42 -0.54 -4.77 -9.35
CA VAL A 42 -0.21 -4.35 -10.72
C VAL A 42 1.13 -4.95 -11.12
N ASP A 43 1.31 -5.20 -12.42
CA ASP A 43 2.57 -5.63 -13.04
C ASP A 43 3.21 -6.84 -12.35
N ALA A 44 2.60 -8.00 -12.58
CA ALA A 44 3.08 -9.25 -12.04
C ALA A 44 4.20 -9.86 -12.91
N ALA A 45 5.20 -10.44 -12.26
CA ALA A 45 6.27 -11.21 -12.89
C ALA A 45 6.51 -12.52 -12.12
N ALA A 46 6.75 -13.61 -12.84
CA ALA A 46 7.12 -14.88 -12.24
C ALA A 46 8.65 -14.94 -12.05
N PHE A 47 9.11 -15.13 -10.81
CA PHE A 47 10.53 -15.22 -10.46
C PHE A 47 10.73 -16.29 -9.38
N GLN A 48 11.68 -17.21 -9.58
CA GLN A 48 11.94 -18.35 -8.68
C GLN A 48 10.70 -19.23 -8.36
N GLY A 49 9.73 -19.30 -9.28
CA GLY A 49 8.48 -20.04 -9.06
C GLY A 49 7.48 -19.33 -8.14
N GLU A 50 7.72 -18.06 -7.81
CA GLU A 50 6.82 -17.18 -7.07
C GLU A 50 6.27 -16.08 -7.99
N SER A 51 5.07 -15.59 -7.69
CA SER A 51 4.48 -14.45 -8.42
C SER A 51 4.80 -13.17 -7.66
N TRP A 52 5.68 -12.35 -8.22
CA TRP A 52 6.00 -11.02 -7.71
C TRP A 52 5.09 -10.00 -8.36
N ALA A 53 4.68 -8.97 -7.62
CA ALA A 53 3.84 -7.90 -8.14
C ALA A 53 4.07 -6.61 -7.37
N TRP A 54 3.87 -5.49 -8.05
CA TRP A 54 3.66 -4.23 -7.37
C TRP A 54 2.29 -4.20 -6.72
N ARG A 55 2.18 -3.55 -5.58
CA ARG A 55 0.90 -3.17 -4.98
C ARG A 55 0.86 -1.66 -4.88
N ALA A 56 -0.05 -1.04 -5.63
CA ALA A 56 -0.39 0.35 -5.47
C ALA A 56 -1.31 0.47 -4.25
N GLU A 57 -0.94 1.26 -3.25
CA GLU A 57 -1.72 1.54 -2.05
C GLU A 57 -2.06 3.03 -2.03
N VAL A 58 -3.34 3.33 -1.89
CA VAL A 58 -3.85 4.69 -1.72
C VAL A 58 -4.32 4.85 -0.28
N ASP A 59 -3.76 5.81 0.43
CA ASP A 59 -4.11 6.13 1.82
C ASP A 59 -4.59 7.58 1.93
N GLU A 60 -5.91 7.75 1.90
CA GLU A 60 -6.60 9.04 2.07
C GLU A 60 -6.98 9.33 3.53
N SER A 61 -6.52 8.50 4.48
CA SER A 61 -6.84 8.66 5.89
C SER A 61 -6.46 10.06 6.40
N PRO A 62 -7.37 10.78 7.09
CA PRO A 62 -7.04 12.04 7.74
C PRO A 62 -5.85 11.83 8.68
N LYS A 63 -4.73 12.49 8.39
CA LYS A 63 -3.51 12.30 9.17
C LYS A 63 -3.63 13.03 10.50
N PRO A 64 -3.33 12.37 11.63
CA PRO A 64 -3.17 13.09 12.89
C PRO A 64 -2.02 14.09 12.73
N SER A 65 -2.27 15.34 13.15
CA SER A 65 -1.29 16.43 13.12
C SER A 65 0.01 15.98 13.79
N GLY A 66 1.12 15.95 13.04
CA GLY A 66 2.45 15.62 13.55
C GLY A 66 3.11 14.37 12.97
N LYS A 67 2.46 13.63 12.05
CA LYS A 67 3.14 12.58 11.27
C LYS A 67 3.59 13.11 9.91
N PRO A 68 4.77 12.70 9.39
CA PRO A 68 5.21 13.09 8.06
C PRO A 68 4.17 12.66 7.02
N SER A 69 3.88 13.56 6.10
CA SER A 69 2.92 13.34 5.02
C SER A 69 3.42 12.20 4.13
N ARG A 70 2.88 10.99 4.31
CA ARG A 70 2.99 9.95 3.26
C ARG A 70 2.36 10.45 1.96
N PRO A 71 2.91 10.14 0.78
CA PRO A 71 2.24 10.44 -0.48
C PRO A 71 0.88 9.71 -0.52
N PRO A 72 -0.13 10.28 -1.20
CA PRO A 72 -1.46 9.67 -1.30
C PRO A 72 -1.43 8.34 -2.04
N LEU A 73 -0.45 8.12 -2.92
CA LEU A 73 -0.18 6.88 -3.63
C LEU A 73 1.21 6.37 -3.28
N ALA A 74 1.32 5.10 -2.88
CA ALA A 74 2.58 4.42 -2.65
C ALA A 74 2.61 3.07 -3.37
N PHE A 75 3.77 2.72 -3.92
CA PHE A 75 4.02 1.42 -4.51
C PHE A 75 4.88 0.58 -3.57
N GLN A 76 4.41 -0.64 -3.31
CA GLN A 76 5.10 -1.64 -2.50
C GLN A 76 5.34 -2.91 -3.30
N LEU A 77 6.41 -3.63 -2.99
CA LEU A 77 6.70 -4.91 -3.62
C LEU A 77 6.14 -6.05 -2.78
N TRP A 78 5.40 -6.95 -3.44
CA TRP A 78 4.79 -8.12 -2.83
C TRP A 78 5.09 -9.37 -3.65
N PHE A 79 5.12 -10.53 -3.00
CA PHE A 79 5.24 -11.81 -3.67
C PHE A 79 4.22 -12.80 -3.11
N ARG A 80 3.73 -13.69 -3.97
CA ARG A 80 2.83 -14.78 -3.57
C ARG A 80 3.65 -15.96 -3.10
N ILE A 81 3.38 -16.41 -1.87
CA ILE A 81 4.04 -17.58 -1.27
C ILE A 81 3.72 -18.81 -2.12
N LYS A 82 4.74 -19.60 -2.44
CA LYS A 82 4.59 -20.79 -3.29
C LYS A 82 3.58 -21.78 -2.67
N GLY A 83 2.57 -22.16 -3.45
CA GLY A 83 1.52 -23.08 -3.00
C GLY A 83 0.45 -22.45 -2.10
N SER A 84 0.41 -21.12 -2.01
CA SER A 84 -0.58 -20.37 -1.23
C SER A 84 -1.17 -19.23 -2.07
N ASP A 85 -2.39 -18.83 -1.75
CA ASP A 85 -3.01 -17.60 -2.27
C ASP A 85 -2.66 -16.36 -1.42
N VAL A 86 -1.80 -16.53 -0.42
CA VAL A 86 -1.32 -15.45 0.44
C VAL A 86 -0.19 -14.69 -0.25
N TYR A 87 -0.36 -13.37 -0.32
CA TYR A 87 0.68 -12.43 -0.69
C TYR A 87 1.40 -11.92 0.56
N GLU A 88 2.72 -11.83 0.48
CA GLU A 88 3.58 -11.29 1.52
C GLU A 88 4.30 -10.05 0.99
N ARG A 89 4.42 -9.03 1.85
CA ARG A 89 5.15 -7.82 1.51
C ARG A 89 6.65 -8.10 1.62
N PHE A 90 7.41 -7.67 0.62
CA PHE A 90 8.86 -7.82 0.67
C PHE A 90 9.49 -6.75 1.57
N GLU A 91 9.66 -7.08 2.86
CA GLU A 91 10.13 -6.16 3.90
C GLU A 91 11.48 -5.48 3.62
N PRO A 92 12.51 -6.14 3.02
CA PRO A 92 13.75 -5.45 2.68
C PRO A 92 13.54 -4.24 1.76
N PHE A 93 12.58 -4.32 0.83
CA PHE A 93 12.22 -3.21 -0.04
C PHE A 93 11.30 -2.19 0.65
N ALA A 94 10.44 -2.62 1.57
CA ALA A 94 9.67 -1.69 2.39
C ALA A 94 10.56 -0.86 3.34
N ALA A 95 11.70 -1.41 3.74
CA ALA A 95 12.66 -0.76 4.64
C ALA A 95 13.46 0.36 3.96
N VAL A 96 13.69 0.30 2.64
CA VAL A 96 14.47 1.34 1.94
C VAL A 96 13.70 2.65 1.79
N GLY A 97 12.37 2.59 1.65
CA GLY A 97 11.55 3.81 1.64
C GLY A 97 10.19 3.66 0.97
N THR A 98 9.65 4.80 0.53
CA THR A 98 8.34 4.90 -0.12
C THR A 98 8.51 5.30 -1.57
N PHE A 99 7.85 4.58 -2.47
CA PHE A 99 7.90 4.81 -3.91
C PHE A 99 6.57 5.38 -4.41
N THR A 100 6.59 6.41 -5.25
CA THR A 100 5.37 7.05 -5.78
C THR A 100 5.14 6.84 -7.27
N ASP A 101 6.13 6.29 -7.95
CA ASP A 101 6.03 5.85 -9.35
C ASP A 101 6.86 4.57 -9.50
N ARG A 102 6.63 3.81 -10.57
CA ARG A 102 7.26 2.52 -10.81
C ARG A 102 7.44 2.22 -12.31
N LEU A 103 8.37 1.33 -12.60
CA LEU A 103 8.43 0.63 -13.88
C LEU A 103 7.94 -0.82 -13.71
N PRO A 104 7.53 -1.49 -14.80
CA PRO A 104 7.14 -2.89 -14.74
C PRO A 104 8.30 -3.77 -14.24
N LEU A 105 7.95 -4.85 -13.55
CA LEU A 105 8.93 -5.82 -13.06
C LEU A 105 9.57 -6.55 -14.25
N ILE A 106 10.90 -6.67 -14.23
CA ILE A 106 11.65 -7.47 -15.21
C ILE A 106 12.43 -8.56 -14.47
N VAL A 107 12.48 -9.75 -15.07
CA VAL A 107 13.36 -10.83 -14.63
C VAL A 107 14.55 -10.92 -15.57
N ALA A 108 15.75 -10.55 -15.14
CA ALA A 108 16.95 -10.60 -15.96
C ALA A 108 17.87 -11.71 -15.44
N GLY A 109 17.87 -12.86 -16.11
CA GLY A 109 18.60 -14.05 -15.66
C GLY A 109 18.06 -14.56 -14.32
N ASP A 110 18.92 -14.55 -13.29
CA ASP A 110 18.61 -14.99 -11.92
C ASP A 110 18.27 -13.84 -10.96
N GLU A 111 17.96 -12.67 -11.53
CA GLU A 111 17.62 -11.46 -10.78
C GLU A 111 16.24 -10.92 -11.17
N LEU A 112 15.50 -10.43 -10.18
CA LEU A 112 14.32 -9.60 -10.36
C LEU A 112 14.72 -8.13 -10.25
N ILE A 113 14.47 -7.38 -11.32
CA ILE A 113 14.75 -5.95 -11.42
C ILE A 113 13.49 -5.18 -11.02
N VAL A 114 13.66 -4.27 -10.07
CA VAL A 114 12.60 -3.44 -9.50
C VAL A 114 13.03 -2.00 -9.63
N ALA A 115 12.22 -1.16 -10.28
CA ALA A 115 12.55 0.25 -10.49
C ALA A 115 11.37 1.14 -10.11
N GLY A 116 11.66 2.24 -9.41
CA GLY A 116 10.64 3.19 -8.96
C GLY A 116 11.20 4.53 -8.53
N TYR A 117 10.31 5.52 -8.41
CA TYR A 117 10.66 6.86 -7.95
C TYR A 117 10.57 6.95 -6.44
N HIS A 118 11.71 7.20 -5.78
CA HIS A 118 11.84 7.21 -4.34
C HIS A 118 11.46 8.57 -3.75
N TYR A 119 10.37 8.62 -3.00
CA TYR A 119 9.76 9.88 -2.52
C TYR A 119 10.72 10.74 -1.68
N ASN A 120 11.36 10.16 -0.65
CA ASN A 120 12.19 10.94 0.28
C ASN A 120 13.53 11.39 -0.32
N GLN A 121 13.96 10.76 -1.42
CA GLN A 121 15.25 11.05 -2.05
C GLN A 121 15.06 11.79 -3.38
N GLU A 122 13.80 11.99 -3.79
CA GLU A 122 13.39 12.69 -5.01
C GLU A 122 14.08 12.19 -6.29
N GLN A 123 14.43 10.90 -6.34
CA GLN A 123 15.20 10.31 -7.43
C GLN A 123 14.65 8.95 -7.86
N TRP A 124 14.92 8.59 -9.11
CA TRP A 124 14.63 7.25 -9.63
C TRP A 124 15.68 6.26 -9.15
N GLN A 125 15.24 5.09 -8.70
CA GLN A 125 16.13 4.04 -8.22
C GLN A 125 15.77 2.69 -8.82
N MET A 126 16.79 1.93 -9.16
CA MET A 126 16.69 0.54 -9.59
C MET A 126 17.37 -0.36 -8.57
N TYR A 127 16.69 -1.45 -8.23
CA TYR A 127 17.15 -2.47 -7.33
C TYR A 127 17.16 -3.82 -8.03
N ARG A 128 18.04 -4.70 -7.56
CA ARG A 128 18.18 -6.08 -8.02
C ARG A 128 17.89 -7.00 -6.85
N ILE A 129 17.00 -7.96 -7.05
CA ILE A 129 16.68 -8.98 -6.06
C ILE A 129 17.18 -10.32 -6.60
N ASN A 130 18.10 -10.96 -5.89
CA ASN A 130 18.67 -12.24 -6.32
C ASN A 130 17.71 -13.41 -6.01
N ALA A 131 18.06 -14.62 -6.45
CA ALA A 131 17.27 -15.83 -6.17
C ALA A 131 17.09 -16.15 -4.66
N ARG A 132 17.97 -15.62 -3.80
CA ARG A 132 17.89 -15.76 -2.34
C ARG A 132 17.00 -14.71 -1.67
N LYS A 133 16.39 -13.82 -2.46
CA LYS A 133 15.60 -12.67 -2.01
C LYS A 133 16.43 -11.63 -1.23
N ASP A 134 17.72 -11.54 -1.51
CA ASP A 134 18.53 -10.44 -1.00
C ASP A 134 18.34 -9.22 -1.91
N LEU A 135 18.14 -8.05 -1.29
CA LEU A 135 18.06 -6.77 -1.99
C LEU A 135 19.46 -6.22 -2.20
N GLY A 136 19.86 -6.04 -3.45
CA GLY A 136 21.12 -5.41 -3.83
C GLY A 136 21.13 -3.90 -3.60
N GLU A 137 22.32 -3.31 -3.76
CA GLU A 137 22.54 -1.86 -3.70
C GLU A 137 21.69 -1.11 -4.75
N PRO A 138 21.10 0.05 -4.41
CA PRO A 138 20.36 0.85 -5.37
C PRO A 138 21.29 1.49 -6.41
N VAL A 139 20.85 1.51 -7.66
CA VAL A 139 21.41 2.38 -8.69
C VAL A 139 20.47 3.57 -8.87
N SER A 140 20.98 4.78 -8.61
CA SER A 140 20.22 6.02 -8.77
C SER A 140 20.31 6.55 -10.20
N TYR A 141 19.21 7.14 -10.66
CA TYR A 141 19.09 7.77 -11.98
C TYR A 141 18.58 9.21 -11.83
N PRO A 142 19.08 10.14 -12.65
CA PRO A 142 18.75 11.56 -12.53
C PRO A 142 17.29 11.86 -12.88
N ASP A 143 16.70 11.10 -13.81
CA ASP A 143 15.35 11.33 -14.30
C ASP A 143 14.69 10.03 -14.80
N ARG A 144 13.42 10.15 -15.22
CA ARG A 144 12.62 9.04 -15.72
C ARG A 144 13.16 8.48 -17.04
N LEU A 145 13.71 9.32 -17.91
CA LEU A 145 14.19 8.88 -19.21
C LEU A 145 15.42 7.99 -19.03
N ALA A 146 16.39 8.43 -18.22
CA ALA A 146 17.61 7.69 -17.95
C ALA A 146 17.35 6.30 -17.34
N ILE A 147 16.41 6.19 -16.40
CA ILE A 147 16.05 4.88 -15.85
C ILE A 147 15.29 4.01 -16.85
N VAL A 148 14.43 4.60 -17.70
CA VAL A 148 13.70 3.86 -18.73
C VAL A 148 14.64 3.31 -19.79
N GLU A 149 15.66 4.07 -20.23
CA GLU A 149 16.68 3.60 -21.17
C GLU A 149 17.51 2.43 -20.58
N ALA A 150 17.92 2.54 -19.32
CA ALA A 150 18.62 1.46 -18.64
C ALA A 150 17.72 0.22 -18.47
N TRP A 151 16.45 0.44 -18.12
CA TRP A 151 15.45 -0.61 -17.97
C TRP A 151 15.12 -1.30 -19.30
N SER A 152 15.00 -0.55 -20.39
CA SER A 152 14.70 -1.10 -21.72
C SER A 152 15.87 -1.92 -22.25
N GLY A 153 17.12 -1.49 -22.01
CA GLY A 153 18.29 -2.29 -22.36
C GLY A 153 18.32 -3.66 -21.66
N LEU A 154 17.82 -3.74 -20.42
CA LEU A 154 17.64 -5.01 -19.70
C LEU A 154 16.46 -5.81 -20.26
N ALA A 155 15.38 -5.15 -20.65
CA ALA A 155 14.21 -5.79 -21.26
C ALA A 155 14.55 -6.44 -22.60
N ASP A 156 15.31 -5.74 -23.46
CA ASP A 156 15.65 -6.20 -24.80
C ASP A 156 16.64 -7.37 -24.77
N SER A 157 17.48 -7.44 -23.73
CA SER A 157 18.39 -8.56 -23.49
C SER A 157 17.68 -9.90 -23.20
N LYS A 158 16.35 -9.89 -23.03
CA LYS A 158 15.50 -11.08 -22.95
C LYS A 158 15.16 -11.73 -24.29
N SER A 159 15.61 -11.21 -25.44
CA SER A 159 15.31 -11.80 -26.74
C SER A 159 16.43 -12.75 -27.22
N PRO A 160 16.34 -14.07 -26.97
CA PRO A 160 16.88 -15.06 -27.90
C PRO A 160 15.98 -15.20 -29.13
#